data_AF-A0A2N2DZF5-F1
#
_entry.id   AF-A0A2N2DZF5-F1
#
_cell.length_a   1.000
_cell.length_b   1.000
_cell.length_c   1.000
_cell.angle_alpha   90.00
_cell.angle_beta   90.00
_cell.angle_gamma   90.00
#
_symmetry.space_group_name_H-M   'P 1'
#
loop_
_entity.id
_entity.type
_entity.pdbx_description
1 polymer ?
#
loop_
_entity_poly.entity_id
_entity_poly.type
_entity_poly.pdbx_seq_one_letter_code
_entity_poly.pdbx_strand_id
1 'polypeptide(L)'
;MFYKKIRSHLAILLLIIGVAAINQTLLKFRFDGIIGTFFNYYFNDVLAALLILVWTNFLLSLIHRKLDNLVHIFLLTLSIALFWEYITPLYQKGSTSDLWDVAAYLLGGVIYTFFIRCFKKTP
;
A
#
# COMPACT_ATOMS: atom_id res chain seq x y z
N MET A 1 -18.98 -18.46 5.45
CA MET A 1 -18.24 -17.31 6.03
C MET A 1 -16.91 -17.03 5.31
N PHE A 2 -16.10 -18.05 4.99
CA PHE A 2 -14.82 -17.94 4.26
C PHE A 2 -14.92 -17.22 2.90
N TYR A 3 -15.88 -17.63 2.05
CA TYR A 3 -16.12 -17.01 0.73
C TYR A 3 -16.46 -15.51 0.79
N LYS A 4 -17.21 -15.06 1.81
CA LYS A 4 -17.57 -13.65 1.99
C LYS A 4 -16.34 -12.81 2.30
N LYS A 5 -15.43 -13.34 3.13
CA LYS A 5 -14.15 -12.71 3.48
C LYS A 5 -13.24 -12.59 2.26
N ILE A 6 -13.12 -13.63 1.43
CA ILE A 6 -12.34 -13.61 0.18
C ILE A 6 -12.84 -12.53 -0.79
N ARG A 7 -14.16 -12.46 -1.01
CA ARG A 7 -14.77 -11.45 -1.89
C ARG A 7 -14.45 -10.02 -1.45
N SER A 8 -14.46 -9.75 -0.15
CA SER A 8 -14.11 -8.42 0.38
C SER A 8 -12.64 -8.06 0.12
N HIS A 9 -11.70 -8.99 0.28
CA HIS A 9 -10.28 -8.72 0.02
C HIS A 9 -10.02 -8.47 -1.48
N LEU A 10 -10.63 -9.29 -2.35
CA LEU A 10 -10.55 -9.10 -3.79
C LEU A 10 -11.14 -7.76 -4.24
N ALA A 11 -12.28 -7.36 -3.68
CA ALA A 11 -12.88 -6.07 -3.98
C ALA A 11 -11.95 -4.90 -3.59
N ILE A 12 -11.27 -5.00 -2.44
CA ILE A 12 -10.31 -3.97 -1.99
C ILE A 12 -9.07 -3.95 -2.90
N LEU A 13 -8.56 -5.11 -3.31
CA LEU A 13 -7.43 -5.19 -4.26
C LEU A 13 -7.78 -4.52 -5.59
N LEU A 14 -8.96 -4.85 -6.14
CA LEU A 14 -9.45 -4.24 -7.38
C LEU A 14 -9.67 -2.73 -7.23
N LEU A 15 -10.15 -2.28 -6.07
CA LEU A 15 -10.29 -0.85 -5.78
C LEU A 15 -8.93 -0.14 -5.77
N ILE A 16 -7.92 -0.70 -5.11
CA ILE A 16 -6.57 -0.12 -5.07
C ILE A 16 -5.99 -0.03 -6.49
N ILE A 17 -6.12 -1.09 -7.28
CA ILE A 17 -5.69 -1.11 -8.69
C ILE A 17 -6.44 -0.06 -9.51
N GLY A 18 -7.76 0.06 -9.31
CA GLY A 18 -8.57 1.09 -9.96
C GLY A 18 -8.14 2.51 -9.61
N VAL A 19 -7.85 2.77 -8.33
CA VAL A 19 -7.33 4.07 -7.87
C VAL A 19 -5.94 4.35 -8.46
N ALA A 20 -5.06 3.33 -8.54
CA ALA A 20 -3.76 3.47 -9.19
C ALA A 20 -3.90 3.81 -10.68
N ALA A 21 -4.84 3.17 -11.38
CA ALA A 21 -5.13 3.47 -12.79
C ALA A 21 -5.67 4.90 -12.96
N ILE A 22 -6.56 5.35 -12.08
CA ILE A 22 -7.05 6.74 -12.06
C ILE A 22 -5.92 7.72 -11.78
N ASN A 23 -4.99 7.40 -10.87
CA ASN A 23 -3.83 8.25 -10.62
C ASN A 23 -2.99 8.41 -11.88
N GLN A 24 -2.67 7.29 -12.54
CA GLN A 24 -1.81 7.26 -13.72
C GLN A 24 -2.43 7.96 -14.94
N THR A 25 -3.76 7.98 -15.06
CA THR A 25 -4.46 8.51 -16.24
C THR A 25 -5.02 9.92 -16.05
N LEU A 26 -5.39 10.29 -14.83
CA LEU A 26 -6.11 11.54 -14.55
C LEU A 26 -5.38 12.42 -13.53
N LEU A 27 -5.13 11.90 -12.33
CA LEU A 27 -4.73 12.75 -11.19
C LEU A 27 -3.36 13.40 -11.42
N LYS A 28 -2.41 12.66 -12.02
CA LYS A 28 -1.08 13.18 -12.36
C LYS A 28 -1.10 14.39 -13.30
N PHE A 29 -2.11 14.48 -14.16
CA PHE A 29 -2.27 15.56 -15.15
C PHE A 29 -3.27 16.65 -14.73
N ARG A 30 -4.08 16.36 -13.70
CA ARG A 30 -5.15 17.26 -13.26
C ARG A 30 -4.69 18.26 -12.20
N PHE A 31 -3.67 17.93 -11.44
CA PHE A 31 -3.19 18.73 -10.32
C PHE A 31 -1.76 19.22 -10.56
N ASP A 32 -1.54 20.49 -10.25
CA ASP A 32 -0.23 21.14 -10.30
C ASP A 32 0.28 21.50 -8.88
N GLY A 33 1.51 21.99 -8.79
CA GLY A 33 2.15 22.37 -7.54
C GLY A 33 2.38 21.19 -6.59
N ILE A 34 2.31 21.43 -5.28
CA ILE A 34 2.63 20.44 -4.24
C ILE A 34 1.72 19.19 -4.35
N ILE A 35 0.44 19.39 -4.67
CA ILE A 35 -0.54 18.31 -4.82
C ILE A 35 -0.20 17.47 -6.05
N GLY A 36 0.16 18.12 -7.16
CA GLY A 36 0.66 17.44 -8.36
C GLY A 36 1.92 16.62 -8.09
N THR A 37 2.89 17.19 -7.38
CA THR A 37 4.12 16.48 -6.96
C THR A 37 3.79 15.21 -6.18
N PHE A 38 2.86 15.28 -5.22
CA PHE A 38 2.46 14.10 -4.46
C PHE A 38 1.87 12.99 -5.34
N PHE A 39 0.94 13.30 -6.24
CA PHE A 39 0.34 12.30 -7.13
C PHE A 39 1.35 11.72 -8.14
N ASN A 40 2.32 12.52 -8.56
CA ASN A 40 3.32 12.11 -9.53
C ASN A 40 4.40 11.19 -8.95
N TYR A 41 4.89 11.50 -7.74
CA TYR A 41 6.03 10.82 -7.13
C TYR A 41 5.61 9.85 -6.03
N TYR A 42 4.87 10.31 -5.01
CA TYR A 42 4.69 9.57 -3.75
C TYR A 42 3.41 8.72 -3.66
N PHE A 43 2.33 9.12 -4.33
CA PHE A 43 1.02 8.47 -4.13
C PHE A 43 1.03 7.01 -4.59
N ASN A 44 1.84 6.68 -5.59
CA ASN A 44 1.98 5.31 -6.05
C ASN A 44 2.63 4.40 -4.99
N ASP A 45 3.58 4.90 -4.19
CA ASP A 45 4.21 4.14 -3.11
C ASP A 45 3.25 3.88 -1.94
N VAL A 46 2.39 4.86 -1.64
CA VAL A 46 1.28 4.67 -0.68
C VAL A 46 0.37 3.52 -1.15
N LEU A 47 -0.01 3.52 -2.44
CA LEU A 47 -0.86 2.48 -3.01
C LEU A 47 -0.15 1.12 -3.09
N ALA A 48 1.16 1.10 -3.38
CA ALA A 48 1.97 -0.12 -3.42
C ALA A 48 2.03 -0.77 -2.04
N ALA A 49 2.30 0.02 -0.98
CA ALA A 49 2.27 -0.46 0.40
C ALA A 49 0.90 -1.05 0.77
N LEU A 50 -0.19 -0.34 0.43
CA LEU A 50 -1.55 -0.82 0.66
C LEU A 50 -1.85 -2.13 -0.08
N LEU A 51 -1.46 -2.20 -1.35
CA LEU A 51 -1.66 -3.39 -2.19
C LEU A 51 -0.97 -4.61 -1.58
N ILE A 52 0.30 -4.45 -1.18
CA ILE A 52 1.08 -5.54 -0.59
C ILE A 52 0.45 -5.98 0.74
N LEU A 53 0.08 -5.06 1.63
CA LEU A 53 -0.53 -5.41 2.93
C LEU A 53 -1.87 -6.13 2.77
N VAL A 54 -2.74 -5.65 1.87
CA VAL A 54 -4.03 -6.30 1.58
C VAL A 54 -3.80 -7.68 0.96
N TRP A 55 -2.85 -7.80 0.04
CA TRP A 55 -2.48 -9.08 -0.58
C TRP A 55 -1.91 -10.07 0.43
N THR A 56 -0.98 -9.65 1.29
CA THR A 56 -0.44 -10.47 2.37
C THR A 56 -1.55 -10.93 3.32
N ASN A 57 -2.45 -10.04 3.70
CA ASN A 57 -3.57 -10.41 4.58
C ASN A 57 -4.57 -11.35 3.88
N PHE A 58 -4.77 -11.20 2.57
CA PHE A 58 -5.55 -12.14 1.77
C PHE A 58 -4.91 -13.54 1.77
N LEU A 59 -3.60 -13.64 1.48
CA LEU A 59 -2.87 -14.91 1.52
C LEU A 59 -2.93 -15.57 2.90
N LEU A 60 -2.69 -14.79 3.96
CA LEU A 60 -2.80 -15.28 5.34
C LEU A 60 -4.22 -15.77 5.66
N SER A 61 -5.24 -15.16 5.07
CA SER A 61 -6.62 -15.58 5.28
C SER A 61 -6.92 -16.98 4.75
N LEU A 62 -6.19 -17.44 3.72
CA LEU A 62 -6.31 -18.79 3.15
C LEU A 62 -5.87 -19.87 4.14
N ILE A 63 -4.94 -19.53 5.04
CA ILE A 63 -4.46 -20.40 6.14
C ILE A 63 -5.05 -20.01 7.50
N HIS A 64 -6.21 -19.33 7.50
CA HIS A 64 -6.94 -18.87 8.69
C HIS A 64 -6.15 -17.92 9.62
N ARG A 65 -5.10 -17.26 9.13
CA ARG A 65 -4.36 -16.20 9.82
C ARG A 65 -4.84 -14.81 9.37
N LYS A 66 -4.42 -13.78 10.10
CA LYS A 66 -4.71 -12.37 9.81
C LYS A 66 -3.48 -11.52 10.12
N LEU A 67 -3.27 -10.47 9.34
CA LEU A 67 -2.28 -9.44 9.60
C LEU A 67 -2.97 -8.27 10.31
N ASP A 68 -2.98 -8.29 11.64
CA ASP A 68 -3.69 -7.29 12.44
C ASP A 68 -2.87 -6.68 13.59
N ASN A 69 -1.65 -7.18 13.78
CA ASN A 69 -0.70 -6.65 14.73
C ASN A 69 0.04 -5.46 14.11
N LEU A 70 0.04 -4.33 14.81
CA LEU A 70 0.67 -3.09 14.36
C LEU A 70 2.16 -3.22 14.09
N VAL A 71 2.87 -3.97 14.93
CA VAL A 71 4.31 -4.17 14.81
C VAL A 71 4.60 -4.96 13.54
N HIS A 72 3.83 -6.02 13.27
CA HIS A 72 3.98 -6.78 12.02
C HIS A 72 3.68 -5.93 10.77
N ILE A 73 2.63 -5.11 10.82
CA ILE A 73 2.29 -4.20 9.72
C ILE A 73 3.44 -3.19 9.51
N PHE A 74 3.88 -2.53 10.58
CA PHE A 74 4.95 -1.54 10.54
C PHE A 74 6.26 -2.14 10.02
N LEU A 75 6.71 -3.27 10.57
CA LEU A 75 7.94 -3.93 10.14
C LEU A 75 7.88 -4.36 8.68
N LEU A 76 6.74 -4.91 8.23
CA LEU A 76 6.56 -5.30 6.84
C LEU A 76 6.62 -4.08 5.91
N THR A 77 5.88 -3.01 6.23
CA THR A 77 5.88 -1.78 5.45
C THR A 77 7.26 -1.11 5.42
N LEU A 78 7.94 -1.05 6.56
CA LEU A 78 9.31 -0.52 6.64
C LEU A 78 10.28 -1.37 5.83
N SER A 79 10.17 -2.70 5.89
CA SER A 79 11.04 -3.60 5.12
C SER A 79 10.84 -3.41 3.61
N ILE A 80 9.60 -3.25 3.16
CA ILE A 80 9.28 -2.97 1.75
C ILE A 80 9.85 -1.62 1.33
N ALA A 81 9.65 -0.58 2.14
CA ALA A 81 10.18 0.75 1.89
C ALA A 81 11.71 0.73 1.74
N LEU A 82 12.40 0.13 2.72
CA LEU A 82 13.86 0.04 2.69
C LEU A 82 14.37 -0.80 1.51
N PHE A 83 13.64 -1.85 1.15
CA PHE A 83 14.00 -2.69 0.01
C PHE A 83 13.94 -1.88 -1.30
N TRP A 84 12.81 -1.23 -1.57
CA TRP A 84 12.66 -0.47 -2.79
C TRP A 84 13.57 0.76 -2.83
N GLU A 85 13.85 1.36 -1.69
CA GLU A 85 14.62 2.60 -1.68
C GLU A 85 16.14 2.42 -1.67
N TYR A 86 16.62 1.39 -0.98
CA TYR A 86 18.05 1.19 -0.78
C TYR A 86 18.60 -0.03 -1.50
N ILE A 87 17.77 -1.03 -1.78
CA ILE A 87 18.21 -2.25 -2.47
C ILE A 87 17.99 -2.11 -3.98
N THR A 88 16.90 -1.48 -4.44
CA THR A 88 16.65 -1.29 -5.88
C THR A 88 17.74 -0.48 -6.60
N PRO A 89 18.29 0.61 -6.05
CA PRO A 89 19.41 1.33 -6.68
C PRO A 89 20.66 0.48 -6.92
N LEU A 90 20.85 -0.63 -6.17
CA LEU A 90 22.01 -1.51 -6.32
C LEU A 90 22.03 -2.25 -7.67
N TYR A 91 20.85 -2.48 -8.26
CA TYR A 91 20.71 -3.23 -9.51
C TYR A 91 19.98 -2.46 -10.63
N GLN A 92 19.22 -1.42 -10.31
CA GLN A 92 18.52 -0.58 -11.29
C GLN A 92 19.14 0.81 -11.38
N LYS A 93 20.01 0.98 -12.39
CA LYS A 93 20.67 2.26 -12.69
C LYS A 93 19.62 3.28 -13.14
N GLY A 94 19.23 4.19 -12.24
CA GLY A 94 18.18 5.20 -12.45
C GLY A 94 17.23 5.37 -11.26
N SER A 95 17.23 4.43 -10.33
CA SER A 95 16.56 4.60 -9.02
C SER A 95 17.46 5.42 -8.10
N THR A 96 16.89 6.42 -7.44
CA THR A 96 17.57 7.31 -6.49
C THR A 96 16.88 7.15 -5.15
N SER A 97 17.66 7.06 -4.07
CA SER A 97 17.10 6.95 -2.72
C SER A 97 16.50 8.29 -2.24
N ASP A 98 15.20 8.32 -1.95
CA ASP A 98 14.43 9.41 -1.35
C ASP A 98 13.75 8.96 -0.03
N LEU A 99 13.98 9.74 1.03
CA LEU A 99 13.35 9.51 2.33
C LEU A 99 11.83 9.78 2.30
N TRP A 100 11.35 10.60 1.36
CA TRP A 100 9.93 10.85 1.20
C TRP A 100 9.17 9.64 0.66
N ASP A 101 9.80 8.82 -0.16
CA ASP A 101 9.23 7.55 -0.63
C ASP A 101 9.06 6.58 0.55
N VAL A 102 10.05 6.51 1.45
CA VAL A 102 9.93 5.73 2.70
C VAL A 102 8.75 6.20 3.54
N ALA A 103 8.57 7.52 3.68
CA ALA A 103 7.43 8.09 4.40
C ALA A 103 6.09 7.75 3.69
N ALA A 104 6.05 7.73 2.36
CA ALA A 104 4.88 7.35 1.58
C ALA A 104 4.50 5.87 1.79
N TYR A 105 5.48 4.96 1.79
CA TYR A 105 5.22 3.55 2.14
C TYR A 105 4.63 3.45 3.55
N LEU A 106 5.24 4.10 4.55
CA LEU A 106 4.76 4.08 5.94
C LEU A 106 3.33 4.64 6.06
N LEU A 107 3.01 5.69 5.32
CA LEU A 107 1.64 6.25 5.26
C LEU A 107 0.64 5.20 4.75
N GLY A 108 1.00 4.40 3.74
CA GLY A 108 0.18 3.27 3.29
C GLY A 108 -0.08 2.24 4.40
N GLY A 109 0.93 1.95 5.22
CA GLY A 109 0.80 1.09 6.41
C GLY A 109 -0.13 1.65 7.48
N VAL A 110 -0.11 2.97 7.70
CA VAL A 110 -1.03 3.67 8.60
C VAL A 110 -2.46 3.61 8.08
N ILE A 111 -2.67 3.88 6.78
CA ILE A 111 -3.99 3.79 6.13
C ILE A 111 -4.54 2.37 6.24
N TYR A 112 -3.72 1.35 5.97
CA TYR A 112 -4.11 -0.04 6.12
C TYR A 112 -4.55 -0.36 7.56
N THR A 113 -3.76 0.10 8.54
CA THR A 113 -4.06 -0.09 9.96
C THR A 113 -5.41 0.53 10.34
N PHE A 114 -5.68 1.75 9.86
CA PHE A 114 -6.95 2.40 10.09
C PHE A 114 -8.10 1.61 9.46
N PHE A 115 -7.92 1.16 8.21
CA PHE A 115 -8.88 0.34 7.49
C PHE A 115 -9.23 -0.92 8.31
N ILE A 116 -8.26 -1.76 8.66
CA ILE A 116 -8.55 -3.00 9.39
C ILE A 116 -9.19 -2.77 10.76
N ARG A 117 -8.92 -1.64 11.43
CA ARG A 117 -9.52 -1.29 12.72
C ARG A 117 -10.97 -0.86 12.58
N CYS A 118 -11.28 -0.07 11.55
CA CYS A 118 -12.64 0.33 11.24
C CYS A 118 -13.51 -0.87 10.83
N PHE A 119 -12.95 -1.82 10.07
CA PHE A 119 -13.66 -3.03 9.64
C PHE A 119 -13.63 -4.18 10.66
N LYS A 120 -12.82 -4.10 11.73
CA LYS A 120 -12.89 -5.02 12.88
C LYS A 120 -14.13 -4.80 13.77
N LYS A 121 -14.88 -3.71 13.57
CA LYS A 121 -16.01 -3.30 14.42
C LYS A 121 -17.36 -3.97 14.12
N THR A 122 -17.41 -5.02 13.31
CA THR A 122 -18.60 -5.87 13.22
C THR A 122 -18.37 -7.15 14.01
N PRO A 123 -19.05 -7.35 15.16
CA PRO A 123 -19.06 -8.63 15.86
C PRO A 123 -19.60 -9.76 14.98
#